data_AF-A0A5R8LMW1-F1
#
_entry.id   AF-A0A5R8LMW1-F1
#
_cell.length_a   1.000
_cell.length_b   1.000
_cell.length_c   1.000
_cell.angle_alpha   90.00
_cell.angle_beta   90.00
_cell.angle_gamma   90.00
#
_symmetry.space_group_name_H-M   'P 1'
#
loop_
_entity.id
_entity.type
_entity.pdbx_description
1 polymer ?
#
loop_
_entity_poly.entity_id
_entity_poly.type
_entity_poly.pdbx_seq_one_letter_code
_entity_poly.pdbx_strand_id
1 'polypeptide(L)'
;MFTLLKQETYKLLKRPSFTIFWLFLIVFQLAMAIFGKVYPQTFQPENLFLNDFYAPVLIVFYIIAVGSTQLSSENQYGTLKALLYRQYSSSKVLVSKWLTLLGCALYFYGSSLVMTFLLKVIFFQNKFSLTLQVSNHQPIWQAMLMNTVSEFLTLLFLAAFVLLLATLFDNSTPAIIVGISAYFVVSVFNQLMFMLIDQHEWLKWNPVNMLNFGAQLNSPKLSSLTHLGINQMMIGYIAYGSIFLILGLIVFRRRNLR
;
A
#
# COMPACT_ATOMS: atom_id res chain seq x y z
N MET A 1 -0.86 8.07 -24.18
CA MET A 1 -0.84 7.41 -22.86
C MET A 1 0.58 7.12 -22.42
N PHE A 2 1.33 6.31 -23.17
CA PHE A 2 2.73 5.98 -22.85
C PHE A 2 3.65 7.19 -22.64
N THR A 3 3.55 8.22 -23.49
CA THR A 3 4.33 9.46 -23.35
C THR A 3 4.07 10.17 -22.02
N LEU A 4 2.80 10.26 -21.61
CA LEU A 4 2.38 10.92 -20.38
C LEU A 4 2.77 10.11 -19.14
N LEU A 5 2.67 8.77 -19.22
CA LEU A 5 3.17 7.88 -18.18
C LEU A 5 4.69 8.05 -18.01
N LYS A 6 5.47 8.09 -19.09
CA LYS A 6 6.92 8.32 -19.04
C LYS A 6 7.29 9.66 -18.41
N GLN A 7 6.51 10.71 -18.67
CA GLN A 7 6.72 12.03 -18.07
C GLN A 7 6.43 12.01 -16.57
N GLU A 8 5.32 11.42 -16.15
CA GLU A 8 4.94 11.32 -14.74
C GLU A 8 5.91 10.42 -13.94
N THR A 9 6.38 9.31 -14.52
CA THR A 9 7.38 8.46 -13.85
C THR A 9 8.71 9.18 -13.74
N TYR A 10 9.16 9.86 -14.79
CA TYR A 10 10.39 10.66 -14.75
C TYR A 10 10.32 11.78 -13.70
N LYS A 11 9.18 12.48 -13.63
CA LYS A 11 8.91 13.52 -12.63
C LYS A 11 8.98 12.97 -11.21
N LEU A 12 8.44 11.78 -10.97
CA LEU A 12 8.49 11.11 -9.66
C LEU A 12 9.91 10.70 -9.30
N LEU A 13 10.61 10.00 -10.21
CA LEU A 13 11.97 9.47 -9.99
C LEU A 13 13.01 10.57 -9.72
N LYS A 14 12.84 11.75 -10.34
CA LYS A 14 13.76 12.89 -10.15
C LYS A 14 13.49 13.68 -8.87
N ARG A 15 12.40 13.42 -8.15
CA ARG A 15 12.18 14.09 -6.85
C ARG A 15 13.23 13.62 -5.85
N PRO A 16 13.90 14.53 -5.11
CA PRO A 16 14.87 14.12 -4.09
C PRO A 16 14.24 13.25 -3.00
N SER A 17 12.94 13.46 -2.73
CA SER A 17 12.17 12.62 -1.81
C SER A 17 12.17 11.13 -2.20
N PHE A 18 12.22 10.79 -3.49
CA PHE A 18 12.25 9.40 -3.94
C PHE A 18 13.57 8.71 -3.58
N THR A 19 14.70 9.33 -3.90
CA THR A 19 16.02 8.77 -3.61
C THR A 19 16.32 8.75 -2.11
N ILE A 20 15.94 9.82 -1.38
CA ILE A 20 16.09 9.89 0.07
C ILE A 20 15.27 8.79 0.76
N PHE A 21 14.01 8.60 0.35
CA PHE A 21 13.18 7.56 0.95
C PHE A 21 13.69 6.15 0.61
N TRP A 22 14.17 5.92 -0.61
CA TRP A 22 14.78 4.65 -1.00
C TRP A 22 16.01 4.30 -0.15
N LEU A 23 16.92 5.26 0.04
CA LEU A 23 18.09 5.09 0.92
C LEU A 23 17.67 4.87 2.37
N PHE A 24 16.69 5.64 2.87
CA PHE A 24 16.15 5.50 4.22
C PHE A 24 15.56 4.11 4.44
N LEU A 25 14.81 3.57 3.47
CA LEU A 25 14.22 2.23 3.55
C LEU A 25 15.30 1.16 3.68
N ILE A 26 16.35 1.23 2.86
CA ILE A 26 17.49 0.29 2.92
C ILE A 26 18.18 0.35 4.30
N VAL A 27 18.47 1.56 4.79
CA VAL A 27 19.11 1.76 6.09
C VAL A 27 18.23 1.26 7.22
N PHE A 28 16.91 1.48 7.14
CA PHE A 28 15.96 1.01 8.13
C PHE A 28 15.92 -0.53 8.21
N GLN A 29 15.86 -1.22 7.07
CA GLN A 29 15.89 -2.69 7.05
C GLN A 29 17.22 -3.23 7.60
N LEU A 30 18.35 -2.60 7.27
CA LEU A 30 19.66 -2.92 7.85
C LEU A 30 19.65 -2.76 9.38
N ALA A 31 19.10 -1.66 9.89
CA ALA A 31 18.99 -1.43 11.32
C ALA A 31 18.14 -2.52 11.99
N MET A 32 16.99 -2.87 11.42
CA MET A 32 16.13 -3.95 11.94
C MET A 32 16.81 -5.31 11.91
N ALA A 33 17.60 -5.61 10.88
CA ALA A 33 18.40 -6.84 10.83
C ALA A 33 19.49 -6.87 11.92
N ILE A 34 20.16 -5.75 12.19
CA ILE A 34 21.14 -5.64 13.28
C ILE A 34 20.44 -5.83 14.64
N PHE A 35 19.29 -5.19 14.87
CA PHE A 35 18.51 -5.38 16.10
C PHE A 35 18.09 -6.84 16.30
N GLY A 36 17.64 -7.52 15.24
CA GLY A 36 17.34 -8.96 15.28
C GLY A 36 18.54 -9.86 15.59
N LYS A 37 19.76 -9.40 15.27
CA LYS A 37 20.98 -10.11 15.63
C LYS A 37 21.38 -9.90 17.09
N VAL A 38 21.26 -8.66 17.60
CA VAL A 38 21.68 -8.26 18.95
C VAL A 38 20.67 -8.70 20.01
N TYR A 39 19.37 -8.61 19.71
CA TYR A 39 18.28 -8.95 20.64
C TYR A 39 17.39 -10.07 20.11
N PRO A 40 17.90 -11.32 20.01
CA PRO A 40 17.15 -12.42 19.42
C PRO A 40 15.94 -12.88 20.25
N GLN A 41 15.88 -12.55 21.54
CA GLN A 41 14.75 -12.90 22.42
C GLN A 41 13.52 -12.01 22.19
N THR A 42 13.71 -10.75 21.78
CA THR A 42 12.60 -9.82 21.48
C THR A 42 12.28 -9.80 19.99
N PHE A 43 13.32 -9.90 19.14
CA PHE A 43 13.17 -9.88 17.69
C PHE A 43 13.65 -11.21 17.10
N GLN A 44 12.73 -12.18 17.08
CA GLN A 44 12.97 -13.45 16.40
C GLN A 44 13.30 -13.18 14.92
N PRO A 45 14.47 -13.61 14.41
CA PRO A 45 14.87 -13.37 13.03
C PRO A 45 13.87 -13.90 12.00
N GLU A 46 13.16 -14.98 12.34
CA GLU A 46 12.11 -15.56 11.51
C GLU A 46 10.93 -14.60 11.32
N ASN A 47 10.45 -13.98 12.40
CA ASN A 47 9.36 -12.99 12.33
C ASN A 47 9.79 -11.72 11.60
N LEU A 48 11.03 -11.28 11.79
CA LEU A 48 11.56 -10.14 11.03
C LEU A 48 11.61 -10.42 9.53
N PHE A 49 12.05 -11.63 9.15
CA PHE A 49 12.06 -12.05 7.75
C PHE A 49 10.65 -12.16 7.18
N LEU A 50 9.71 -12.78 7.91
CA LEU A 50 8.30 -12.90 7.50
C LEU A 50 7.62 -11.55 7.24
N ASN A 51 7.99 -10.51 7.98
CA ASN A 51 7.43 -9.17 7.86
C ASN A 51 8.31 -8.21 7.04
N ASP A 52 9.22 -8.74 6.22
CA ASP A 52 10.07 -7.93 5.32
C ASP A 52 10.84 -6.81 6.05
N PHE A 53 11.28 -7.10 7.28
CA PHE A 53 11.92 -6.16 8.21
C PHE A 53 11.11 -4.87 8.45
N TYR A 54 9.77 -4.96 8.44
CA TYR A 54 8.82 -3.87 8.64
C TYR A 54 8.88 -2.73 7.59
N ALA A 55 9.55 -2.95 6.46
CA ALA A 55 9.54 -2.01 5.34
C ALA A 55 8.13 -1.67 4.80
N PRO A 56 7.17 -2.62 4.73
CA PRO A 56 5.84 -2.38 4.17
C PRO A 56 5.08 -1.23 4.84
N VAL A 57 5.22 -1.05 6.16
CA VAL A 57 4.62 0.09 6.90
C VAL A 57 5.16 1.43 6.40
N LEU A 58 6.47 1.52 6.18
CA LEU A 58 7.10 2.74 5.66
C LEU A 58 6.70 3.01 4.22
N ILE A 59 6.63 1.95 3.40
CA ILE A 59 6.19 2.04 2.00
C ILE A 59 4.76 2.58 1.94
N VAL A 60 3.87 2.09 2.80
CA VAL A 60 2.48 2.58 2.87
C VAL A 60 2.44 4.07 3.14
N PHE A 61 3.14 4.55 4.17
CA PHE A 61 3.16 5.99 4.49
C PHE A 61 3.71 6.85 3.35
N TYR A 62 4.77 6.39 2.70
CA TYR A 62 5.35 7.11 1.57
C TYR A 62 4.38 7.19 0.39
N ILE A 63 3.74 6.08 0.02
CA ILE A 63 2.82 6.03 -1.12
C ILE A 63 1.56 6.86 -0.86
N ILE A 64 1.04 6.88 0.37
CA ILE A 64 -0.06 7.78 0.76
C ILE A 64 0.36 9.25 0.58
N ALA A 65 1.54 9.62 1.08
CA ALA A 65 2.04 10.99 1.01
C ALA A 65 2.27 11.43 -0.44
N VAL A 66 2.91 10.59 -1.26
CA VAL A 66 3.15 10.87 -2.67
C VAL A 66 1.85 10.92 -3.44
N GLY A 67 0.92 9.99 -3.20
CA GLY A 67 -0.36 9.97 -3.91
C GLY A 67 -1.23 11.17 -3.61
N SER A 68 -1.24 11.62 -2.36
CA SER A 68 -1.95 12.84 -1.96
C SER A 68 -1.35 14.09 -2.58
N THR A 69 -0.01 14.19 -2.61
CA THR A 69 0.68 15.40 -3.09
C THR A 69 0.72 15.52 -4.61
N GLN A 70 0.75 14.40 -5.35
CA GLN A 70 0.80 14.43 -6.81
C GLN A 70 -0.38 15.17 -7.44
N LEU A 71 -1.57 15.06 -6.84
CA LEU A 71 -2.77 15.71 -7.37
C LEU A 71 -3.00 17.09 -6.76
N SER A 72 -2.78 17.24 -5.45
CA SER A 72 -2.99 18.52 -4.77
C SER A 72 -2.01 19.60 -5.24
N SER A 73 -0.72 19.26 -5.43
CA SER A 73 0.29 20.25 -5.84
C SER A 73 -0.01 20.81 -7.22
N GLU A 74 -0.51 19.98 -8.14
CA GLU A 74 -0.85 20.44 -9.48
C GLU A 74 -2.11 21.30 -9.53
N ASN A 75 -3.05 21.06 -8.62
CA ASN A 75 -4.20 21.94 -8.41
C ASN A 75 -3.77 23.28 -7.80
N GLN A 76 -2.92 23.26 -6.77
CA GLN A 76 -2.44 24.47 -6.09
C GLN A 76 -1.62 25.38 -7.02
N TYR A 77 -0.72 24.81 -7.82
CA TYR A 77 0.13 25.58 -8.74
C TYR A 77 -0.52 25.85 -10.11
N GLY A 78 -1.77 25.46 -10.34
CA GLY A 78 -2.50 25.70 -11.60
C GLY A 78 -1.96 24.96 -12.83
N THR A 79 -0.88 24.19 -12.68
CA THR A 79 -0.22 23.43 -13.77
C THR A 79 -1.13 22.37 -14.40
N LEU A 80 -2.16 21.93 -13.68
CA LEU A 80 -3.16 21.00 -14.19
C LEU A 80 -3.96 21.61 -15.37
N LYS A 81 -4.29 22.91 -15.30
CA LYS A 81 -5.01 23.62 -16.38
C LYS A 81 -4.15 23.75 -17.64
N ALA A 82 -2.85 23.98 -17.48
CA ALA A 82 -1.89 24.06 -18.59
C ALA A 82 -1.72 22.71 -19.32
N LEU A 83 -1.77 21.58 -18.60
CA LEU A 83 -1.70 20.23 -19.17
C LEU A 83 -2.97 19.86 -19.96
N LEU A 84 -4.15 20.24 -19.46
CA LEU A 84 -5.44 19.98 -20.12
C LEU A 84 -5.62 20.81 -21.39
N TYR A 85 -5.09 22.04 -21.41
CA TYR A 85 -5.10 22.90 -22.61
C TYR A 85 -4.32 22.30 -23.79
N ARG A 86 -3.36 21.41 -23.51
CA ARG A 86 -2.49 20.77 -24.51
C ARG A 86 -3.03 19.47 -25.11
N GLN A 87 -4.36 19.26 -25.09
CA GLN A 87 -5.13 18.15 -25.71
C GLN A 87 -5.21 16.80 -24.95
N TYR A 88 -4.82 16.72 -23.67
CA TYR A 88 -5.00 15.49 -22.90
C TYR A 88 -6.35 15.49 -22.15
N SER A 89 -7.16 14.43 -22.33
CA SER A 89 -8.40 14.28 -21.57
C SER A 89 -8.13 14.04 -20.08
N SER A 90 -8.93 14.61 -19.18
CA SER A 90 -8.77 14.51 -17.73
C SER A 90 -8.66 13.06 -17.21
N SER A 91 -9.34 12.10 -17.83
CA SER A 91 -9.21 10.69 -17.47
C SER A 91 -7.86 10.09 -17.80
N LYS A 92 -7.22 10.53 -18.90
CA LYS A 92 -5.88 10.05 -19.28
C LYS A 92 -4.82 10.50 -18.28
N VAL A 93 -4.98 11.70 -17.72
CA VAL A 93 -4.09 12.28 -16.71
C VAL A 93 -4.26 11.59 -15.35
N LEU A 94 -5.50 11.33 -14.91
CA LEU A 94 -5.69 10.65 -13.62
C LEU A 94 -5.20 9.19 -13.68
N VAL A 95 -5.52 8.48 -14.77
CA VAL A 95 -5.11 7.08 -14.95
C VAL A 95 -3.59 6.94 -15.02
N SER A 96 -2.89 7.86 -15.69
CA SER A 96 -1.42 7.83 -15.70
C SER A 96 -0.83 8.02 -14.31
N LYS A 97 -1.37 8.93 -13.49
CA LYS A 97 -0.91 9.16 -12.11
C LYS A 97 -1.14 7.93 -11.23
N TRP A 98 -2.28 7.26 -11.41
CA TRP A 98 -2.51 5.99 -10.74
C TRP A 98 -1.48 4.94 -11.18
N LEU A 99 -1.23 4.79 -12.48
CA LEU A 99 -0.22 3.85 -12.98
C LEU A 99 1.20 4.19 -12.52
N THR A 100 1.56 5.47 -12.37
CA THR A 100 2.88 5.87 -11.86
C THR A 100 3.02 5.60 -10.36
N LEU A 101 1.96 5.78 -9.57
CA LEU A 101 1.91 5.35 -8.18
C LEU A 101 2.03 3.83 -8.03
N LEU A 102 1.32 3.07 -8.88
CA LEU A 102 1.42 1.61 -8.90
C LEU A 102 2.84 1.14 -9.23
N GLY A 103 3.47 1.72 -10.26
CA GLY A 103 4.86 1.42 -10.60
C GLY A 103 5.84 1.79 -9.49
N CYS A 104 5.59 2.91 -8.79
CA CYS A 104 6.36 3.35 -7.63
C CYS A 104 6.25 2.34 -6.46
N ALA A 105 5.03 1.90 -6.13
CA ALA A 105 4.80 0.90 -5.10
C ALA A 105 5.50 -0.43 -5.44
N LEU A 106 5.37 -0.91 -6.69
CA LEU A 106 6.05 -2.12 -7.17
C LEU A 106 7.58 -2.02 -7.06
N TYR A 107 8.16 -0.86 -7.40
CA TYR A 107 9.59 -0.62 -7.25
C TYR A 107 10.04 -0.72 -5.79
N PHE A 108 9.32 -0.08 -4.85
CA PHE A 108 9.70 -0.11 -3.45
C PHE A 108 9.55 -1.50 -2.83
N TYR A 109 8.45 -2.21 -3.11
CA TYR A 109 8.28 -3.59 -2.66
C TYR A 109 9.34 -4.50 -3.30
N GLY A 110 9.61 -4.39 -4.60
CA GLY A 110 10.65 -5.17 -5.26
C GLY A 110 12.04 -4.93 -4.68
N SER A 111 12.39 -3.67 -4.43
CA SER A 111 13.64 -3.30 -3.77
C SER A 111 13.72 -3.85 -2.34
N SER A 112 12.62 -3.79 -1.60
CA SER A 112 12.52 -4.29 -0.23
C SER A 112 12.75 -5.80 -0.16
N LEU A 113 12.11 -6.55 -1.06
CA LEU A 113 12.29 -8.00 -1.19
C LEU A 113 13.75 -8.37 -1.46
N VAL A 114 14.41 -7.69 -2.41
CA VAL A 114 15.82 -7.93 -2.74
C VAL A 114 16.68 -7.71 -1.50
N MET A 115 16.45 -6.62 -0.77
CA MET A 115 17.19 -6.33 0.46
C MET A 115 16.94 -7.39 1.55
N THR A 116 15.71 -7.85 1.73
CA THR A 116 15.38 -8.89 2.71
C THR A 116 16.10 -10.21 2.42
N PHE A 117 16.20 -10.63 1.16
CA PHE A 117 17.00 -11.80 0.78
C PHE A 117 18.50 -11.57 1.01
N LEU A 118 19.03 -10.40 0.67
CA LEU A 118 20.43 -10.05 0.92
C LEU A 118 20.76 -10.07 2.42
N LEU A 119 19.92 -9.47 3.26
CA LEU A 119 20.08 -9.44 4.71
C LEU A 119 20.03 -10.85 5.30
N LYS A 120 19.14 -11.70 4.80
CA LYS A 120 19.09 -13.11 5.19
C LYS A 120 20.38 -13.86 4.87
N VAL A 121 20.99 -13.61 3.70
CA VAL A 121 22.27 -14.23 3.31
C VAL A 121 23.43 -13.70 4.16
N ILE A 122 23.48 -12.40 4.42
CA ILE A 122 24.62 -11.76 5.13
C ILE A 122 24.57 -12.00 6.64
N PHE A 123 23.40 -11.84 7.27
CA PHE A 123 23.29 -11.82 8.74
C PHE A 123 22.76 -13.13 9.34
N PHE A 124 21.97 -13.90 8.60
CA PHE A 124 21.17 -15.01 9.14
C PHE A 124 21.40 -16.36 8.45
N GLN A 125 22.50 -16.51 7.71
CA GLN A 125 22.82 -17.72 6.92
C GLN A 125 22.66 -19.03 7.69
N ASN A 126 23.05 -19.06 8.97
CA ASN A 126 23.03 -20.26 9.82
C ASN A 126 21.96 -20.25 10.92
N LYS A 127 21.08 -19.23 10.98
CA LYS A 127 20.09 -19.13 12.07
C LYS A 127 18.79 -19.87 11.77
N PHE A 128 18.35 -19.88 10.51
CA PHE A 128 17.10 -20.54 10.12
C PHE A 128 17.16 -20.93 8.63
N SER A 129 16.68 -22.13 8.28
CA SER A 129 16.63 -22.57 6.88
C SER A 129 15.42 -21.96 6.16
N LEU A 130 15.57 -21.63 4.87
CA LEU A 130 14.45 -21.13 4.05
C LEU A 130 13.32 -22.17 3.89
N THR A 131 13.61 -23.44 4.15
CA THR A 131 12.67 -24.55 4.11
C THR A 131 12.03 -24.86 5.46
N LEU A 132 12.33 -24.09 6.51
CA LEU A 132 11.62 -24.24 7.79
C LEU A 132 10.13 -24.01 7.56
N GLN A 133 9.33 -24.97 8.03
CA GLN A 133 7.89 -24.92 7.92
C GLN A 133 7.34 -24.00 9.00
N VAL A 134 6.66 -22.95 8.56
CA VAL A 134 5.88 -22.06 9.43
C VAL A 134 4.47 -22.64 9.55
N SER A 135 3.66 -22.18 10.52
CA SER A 135 2.34 -22.67 10.99
C SER A 135 1.32 -23.19 9.96
N ASN A 136 1.49 -22.93 8.66
CA ASN A 136 0.68 -23.46 7.55
C ASN A 136 1.38 -24.57 6.73
N HIS A 137 2.43 -25.21 7.26
CA HIS A 137 3.30 -26.17 6.54
C HIS A 137 3.98 -25.63 5.28
N GLN A 138 3.97 -24.31 5.10
CA GLN A 138 4.65 -23.65 3.99
C GLN A 138 6.08 -23.26 4.40
N PRO A 139 7.04 -23.35 3.47
CA PRO A 139 8.40 -22.86 3.72
C PRO A 139 8.37 -21.35 3.98
N ILE A 140 9.22 -20.88 4.88
CA ILE A 140 9.24 -19.49 5.36
C ILE A 140 9.35 -18.44 4.24
N TRP A 141 10.02 -18.77 3.13
CA TRP A 141 10.09 -17.87 1.97
C TRP A 141 8.75 -17.70 1.24
N GLN A 142 7.91 -18.75 1.18
CA GLN A 142 6.56 -18.65 0.60
C GLN A 142 5.64 -17.85 1.51
N ALA A 143 5.72 -18.10 2.82
CA ALA A 143 4.95 -17.36 3.81
C ALA A 143 5.30 -15.86 3.79
N MET A 144 6.59 -15.53 3.66
CA MET A 144 7.06 -14.15 3.52
C MET A 144 6.52 -13.48 2.25
N LEU A 145 6.63 -14.12 1.08
CA LEU A 145 6.06 -13.59 -0.16
C LEU A 145 4.54 -13.40 -0.08
N MET A 146 3.83 -14.36 0.52
CA MET A 146 2.38 -14.25 0.70
C MET A 146 2.03 -13.07 1.61
N ASN A 147 2.81 -12.82 2.66
CA ASN A 147 2.64 -11.66 3.53
C ASN A 147 2.88 -10.34 2.77
N THR A 148 3.94 -10.27 1.97
CA THR A 148 4.22 -9.10 1.14
C THR A 148 3.11 -8.83 0.12
N VAL A 149 2.57 -9.89 -0.52
CA VAL A 149 1.41 -9.76 -1.43
C VAL A 149 0.18 -9.26 -0.68
N SER A 150 -0.07 -9.78 0.52
CA SER A 150 -1.16 -9.35 1.40
C SER A 150 -1.08 -7.85 1.69
N GLU A 151 0.07 -7.37 2.17
CA GLU A 151 0.28 -5.94 2.48
C GLU A 151 0.25 -5.06 1.24
N PHE A 152 0.73 -5.57 0.10
CA PHE A 152 0.62 -4.88 -1.18
C PHE A 152 -0.84 -4.70 -1.60
N LEU A 153 -1.69 -5.71 -1.45
CA LEU A 153 -3.14 -5.59 -1.72
C LEU A 153 -3.79 -4.56 -0.79
N THR A 154 -3.46 -4.57 0.51
CA THR A 154 -3.94 -3.56 1.45
C THR A 154 -3.53 -2.14 1.02
N LEU A 155 -2.27 -1.97 0.59
CA LEU A 155 -1.78 -0.70 0.07
C LEU A 155 -2.54 -0.26 -1.19
N LEU A 156 -2.79 -1.16 -2.14
CA LEU A 156 -3.46 -0.84 -3.39
C LEU A 156 -4.85 -0.24 -3.15
N PHE A 157 -5.63 -0.87 -2.28
CA PHE A 157 -6.96 -0.40 -1.92
C PHE A 157 -6.90 0.96 -1.22
N LEU A 158 -5.98 1.10 -0.27
CA LEU A 158 -5.80 2.33 0.48
C LEU A 158 -5.29 3.48 -0.41
N ALA A 159 -4.42 3.20 -1.38
CA ALA A 159 -3.96 4.15 -2.37
C ALA A 159 -5.10 4.63 -3.28
N ALA A 160 -6.01 3.74 -3.69
CA ALA A 160 -7.21 4.11 -4.45
C ALA A 160 -8.12 5.05 -3.63
N PHE A 161 -8.30 4.76 -2.34
CA PHE A 161 -9.07 5.61 -1.42
C PHE A 161 -8.41 6.98 -1.24
N VAL A 162 -7.09 7.03 -1.03
CA VAL A 162 -6.33 8.29 -0.88
C VAL A 162 -6.39 9.13 -2.16
N LEU A 163 -6.31 8.51 -3.33
CA LEU A 163 -6.45 9.22 -4.60
C LEU A 163 -7.83 9.86 -4.76
N LEU A 164 -8.90 9.18 -4.35
CA LEU A 164 -10.24 9.77 -4.30
C LEU A 164 -10.23 11.02 -3.39
N LEU A 165 -9.72 10.92 -2.17
CA LEU A 165 -9.65 12.05 -1.25
C LEU A 165 -8.81 13.21 -1.82
N ALA A 166 -7.69 12.91 -2.46
CA ALA A 166 -6.85 13.92 -3.10
C ALA A 166 -7.58 14.67 -4.22
N THR A 167 -8.56 14.06 -4.89
CA THR A 167 -9.40 14.75 -5.90
C THR A 167 -10.43 15.68 -5.26
N LEU A 168 -10.90 15.37 -4.05
CA LEU A 168 -11.92 16.11 -3.32
C LEU A 168 -11.37 17.38 -2.66
N PHE A 169 -10.13 17.34 -2.19
CA PHE A 169 -9.51 18.46 -1.47
C PHE A 169 -8.57 19.29 -2.36
N ASP A 170 -8.38 20.56 -1.98
CA ASP A 170 -7.44 21.46 -2.66
C ASP A 170 -6.02 21.29 -2.11
N ASN A 171 -5.93 21.01 -0.81
CA ASN A 171 -4.70 20.77 -0.10
C ASN A 171 -4.44 19.26 0.05
N SER A 172 -3.17 18.84 0.07
CA SER A 172 -2.79 17.43 0.31
C SER A 172 -3.05 17.00 1.74
N THR A 173 -2.98 17.92 2.70
CA THR A 173 -2.96 17.61 4.14
C THR A 173 -4.14 16.75 4.60
N PRO A 174 -5.41 17.06 4.24
CA PRO A 174 -6.54 16.22 4.66
C PRO A 174 -6.47 14.80 4.10
N ALA A 175 -6.07 14.64 2.83
CA ALA A 175 -5.94 13.32 2.21
C ALA A 175 -4.83 12.47 2.86
N ILE A 176 -3.71 13.10 3.24
CA ILE A 176 -2.62 12.44 3.96
C ILE A 176 -3.09 11.96 5.34
N ILE A 177 -3.70 12.85 6.13
CA ILE A 177 -4.16 12.53 7.50
C ILE A 177 -5.17 11.39 7.46
N VAL A 178 -6.21 11.51 6.62
CA VAL A 178 -7.25 10.49 6.53
C VAL A 178 -6.70 9.17 5.99
N GLY A 179 -5.78 9.19 5.03
CA GLY A 179 -5.12 8.00 4.51
C GLY A 179 -4.32 7.24 5.58
N ILE A 180 -3.51 7.97 6.35
CA ILE A 180 -2.71 7.39 7.45
C ILE A 180 -3.64 6.88 8.57
N SER A 181 -4.66 7.65 8.96
CA SER A 181 -5.65 7.22 9.95
C SER A 181 -6.39 5.95 9.51
N ALA A 182 -6.79 5.85 8.24
CA ALA A 182 -7.44 4.65 7.71
C ALA A 182 -6.54 3.40 7.83
N TYR A 183 -5.23 3.55 7.58
CA TYR A 183 -4.26 2.47 7.77
C TYR A 183 -4.16 2.03 9.24
N PHE A 184 -4.17 2.97 10.18
CA PHE A 184 -4.17 2.66 11.61
C PHE A 184 -5.48 2.02 12.09
N VAL A 185 -6.62 2.41 11.51
CA VAL A 185 -7.92 1.77 11.80
C VAL A 185 -7.86 0.27 11.49
N VAL A 186 -7.31 -0.12 10.34
CA VAL A 186 -7.18 -1.54 9.99
C VAL A 186 -6.14 -2.25 10.85
N SER A 187 -4.97 -1.63 11.10
CA SER A 187 -3.88 -2.32 11.79
C SER A 187 -4.07 -2.43 13.30
N VAL A 188 -4.69 -1.43 13.94
CA VAL A 188 -4.85 -1.36 15.40
C VAL A 188 -6.27 -1.73 15.83
N PHE A 189 -7.28 -1.24 15.10
CA PHE A 189 -8.68 -1.35 15.50
C PHE A 189 -9.44 -2.50 14.81
N ASN A 190 -8.73 -3.40 14.12
CA ASN A 190 -9.33 -4.56 13.44
C ASN A 190 -10.15 -5.45 14.40
N GLN A 191 -9.65 -5.67 15.62
CA GLN A 191 -10.35 -6.50 16.59
C GLN A 191 -11.69 -5.89 17.02
N LEU A 192 -11.73 -4.57 17.26
CA LEU A 192 -12.99 -3.86 17.53
C LEU A 192 -13.92 -3.93 16.32
N MET A 193 -13.36 -3.85 15.11
CA MET A 193 -14.15 -3.98 13.90
C MET A 193 -14.81 -5.37 13.80
N PHE A 194 -14.08 -6.45 14.07
CA PHE A 194 -14.66 -7.81 14.07
C PHE A 194 -15.75 -7.96 15.13
N MET A 195 -15.57 -7.42 16.34
CA MET A 195 -16.62 -7.39 17.35
C MET A 195 -17.88 -6.62 16.90
N LEU A 196 -17.70 -5.53 16.15
CA LEU A 196 -18.81 -4.76 15.59
C LEU A 196 -19.54 -5.54 14.48
N ILE A 197 -18.80 -6.29 13.66
CA ILE A 197 -19.38 -7.17 12.63
C ILE A 197 -20.21 -8.27 13.26
N ASP A 198 -19.72 -8.88 14.35
CA ASP A 198 -20.46 -9.92 15.09
C ASP A 198 -21.79 -9.40 15.63
N GLN A 199 -21.83 -8.14 16.09
CA GLN A 199 -23.05 -7.51 16.57
C GLN A 199 -23.98 -7.04 15.45
N HIS A 200 -23.43 -6.61 14.31
CA HIS A 200 -24.17 -6.01 13.20
C HIS A 200 -23.71 -6.60 11.87
N GLU A 201 -24.35 -7.68 11.43
CA GLU A 201 -23.90 -8.43 10.25
C GLU A 201 -23.83 -7.60 8.95
N TRP A 202 -24.57 -6.50 8.83
CA TRP A 202 -24.50 -5.64 7.65
C TRP A 202 -23.15 -4.91 7.53
N LEU A 203 -22.42 -4.72 8.65
CA LEU A 203 -21.08 -4.10 8.67
C LEU A 203 -20.01 -4.95 7.98
N LYS A 204 -20.28 -6.24 7.72
CA LYS A 204 -19.34 -7.10 6.98
C LYS A 204 -18.98 -6.54 5.60
N TRP A 205 -19.88 -5.78 4.97
CA TRP A 205 -19.62 -5.16 3.66
C TRP A 205 -18.87 -3.83 3.72
N ASN A 206 -18.42 -3.36 4.89
CA ASN A 206 -17.75 -2.07 4.94
C ASN A 206 -16.36 -2.09 4.21
N PRO A 207 -15.89 -0.94 3.68
CA PRO A 207 -14.60 -0.86 2.97
C PRO A 207 -13.36 -1.18 3.81
N VAL A 208 -13.40 -0.91 5.12
CA VAL A 208 -12.38 -1.29 6.11
C VAL A 208 -12.29 -2.81 6.23
N ASN A 209 -13.41 -3.55 6.16
CA ASN A 209 -13.35 -5.02 6.14
C ASN A 209 -12.60 -5.50 4.91
N MET A 210 -12.85 -4.88 3.76
CA MET A 210 -12.23 -5.26 2.48
C MET A 210 -10.70 -5.07 2.47
N LEU A 211 -10.16 -4.21 3.32
CA LEU A 211 -8.71 -4.07 3.52
C LEU A 211 -8.07 -5.34 4.11
N ASN A 212 -8.85 -6.20 4.77
CA ASN A 212 -8.38 -7.49 5.29
C ASN A 212 -8.28 -8.59 4.21
N PHE A 213 -8.61 -8.31 2.95
CA PHE A 213 -8.55 -9.30 1.88
C PHE A 213 -7.17 -9.95 1.74
N GLY A 214 -6.11 -9.15 1.76
CA GLY A 214 -4.73 -9.66 1.75
C GLY A 214 -4.46 -10.61 2.92
N ALA A 215 -4.83 -10.19 4.13
CA ALA A 215 -4.61 -10.97 5.34
C ALA A 215 -5.38 -12.30 5.30
N GLN A 216 -6.61 -12.29 4.79
CA GLN A 216 -7.46 -13.48 4.66
C GLN A 216 -6.95 -14.48 3.62
N LEU A 217 -6.24 -14.02 2.57
CA LEU A 217 -5.54 -14.91 1.63
C LEU A 217 -4.38 -15.66 2.32
N ASN A 218 -3.68 -15.00 3.24
CA ASN A 218 -2.59 -15.60 4.00
C ASN A 218 -3.12 -16.55 5.10
N SER A 219 -4.21 -16.16 5.76
CA SER A 219 -4.81 -16.92 6.86
C SER A 219 -6.31 -17.15 6.62
N PRO A 220 -6.70 -18.29 6.03
CA PRO A 220 -8.11 -18.62 5.76
C PRO A 220 -9.01 -18.58 6.99
N LYS A 221 -8.45 -18.81 8.20
CA LYS A 221 -9.16 -18.70 9.48
C LYS A 221 -9.78 -17.32 9.72
N LEU A 222 -9.27 -16.26 9.07
CA LEU A 222 -9.86 -14.92 9.16
C LEU A 222 -11.28 -14.85 8.59
N SER A 223 -11.71 -15.81 7.74
CA SER A 223 -13.08 -15.81 7.20
C SER A 223 -14.16 -15.89 8.27
N SER A 224 -13.87 -16.50 9.43
CA SER A 224 -14.82 -16.55 10.54
C SER A 224 -14.95 -15.21 11.25
N LEU A 225 -13.91 -14.36 11.19
CA LEU A 225 -13.90 -13.03 11.82
C LEU A 225 -14.43 -11.95 10.87
N THR A 226 -14.20 -12.10 9.57
CA THR A 226 -14.69 -11.14 8.56
C THR A 226 -16.13 -11.42 8.15
N HIS A 227 -16.71 -12.56 8.54
CA HIS A 227 -18.03 -13.07 8.14
C HIS A 227 -18.23 -13.14 6.61
N LEU A 228 -17.12 -13.11 5.85
CA LEU A 228 -17.11 -13.13 4.39
C LEU A 228 -16.19 -14.24 3.89
N GLY A 229 -16.69 -15.02 2.93
CA GLY A 229 -15.85 -15.95 2.18
C GLY A 229 -14.84 -15.19 1.31
N ILE A 230 -13.72 -15.86 0.97
CA ILE A 230 -12.65 -15.27 0.13
C ILE A 230 -13.21 -14.69 -1.18
N ASN A 231 -14.13 -15.41 -1.83
CA ASN A 231 -14.73 -14.96 -3.09
C ASN A 231 -15.61 -13.72 -2.91
N GLN A 232 -16.38 -13.64 -1.82
CA GLN A 232 -17.22 -12.48 -1.53
C GLN A 232 -16.37 -11.25 -1.23
N MET A 233 -15.29 -11.45 -0.47
CA MET A 233 -14.35 -10.39 -0.13
C MET A 233 -13.57 -9.89 -1.35
N MET A 234 -13.18 -10.79 -2.27
CA MET A 234 -12.57 -10.42 -3.54
C MET A 234 -13.50 -9.54 -4.39
N ILE A 235 -14.78 -9.92 -4.49
CA ILE A 235 -15.78 -9.14 -5.22
C ILE A 235 -15.95 -7.76 -4.57
N GLY A 236 -16.08 -7.71 -3.24
CA GLY A 236 -16.17 -6.45 -2.50
C GLY A 236 -14.94 -5.55 -2.71
N TYR A 237 -13.74 -6.12 -2.60
CA TYR A 237 -12.48 -5.42 -2.83
C TYR A 237 -12.43 -4.78 -4.23
N ILE A 238 -12.75 -5.54 -5.28
CA ILE A 238 -12.75 -5.04 -6.66
C ILE A 238 -13.84 -3.98 -6.86
N ALA A 239 -15.04 -4.20 -6.31
CA ALA A 239 -16.16 -3.28 -6.42
C ALA A 239 -15.85 -1.93 -5.76
N TYR A 240 -15.44 -1.92 -4.49
CA TYR A 240 -15.09 -0.69 -3.77
C TYR A 240 -13.87 0.02 -4.37
N GLY A 241 -12.82 -0.74 -4.74
CA GLY A 241 -11.64 -0.17 -5.40
C GLY A 241 -12.02 0.53 -6.72
N SER A 242 -12.87 -0.11 -7.54
CA SER A 242 -13.37 0.48 -8.79
C SER A 242 -14.24 1.71 -8.53
N ILE A 243 -15.11 1.67 -7.52
CA ILE A 243 -15.96 2.81 -7.12
C ILE A 243 -15.08 4.00 -6.73
N PHE A 244 -14.03 3.81 -5.93
CA PHE A 244 -13.14 4.91 -5.54
C PHE A 244 -12.44 5.55 -6.74
N LEU A 245 -11.94 4.75 -7.69
CA LEU A 245 -11.31 5.25 -8.90
C LEU A 245 -12.31 5.99 -9.81
N ILE A 246 -13.52 5.44 -9.99
CA ILE A 246 -14.57 6.05 -10.82
C ILE A 246 -15.06 7.36 -10.21
N LEU A 247 -15.33 7.38 -8.91
CA LEU A 247 -15.73 8.60 -8.21
C LEU A 247 -14.63 9.67 -8.28
N GLY A 248 -13.37 9.28 -8.11
CA GLY A 248 -12.23 10.17 -8.27
C GLY A 248 -12.16 10.77 -9.68
N LEU A 249 -12.40 9.97 -10.72
CA LEU A 249 -12.49 10.43 -12.10
C LEU A 249 -13.65 11.42 -12.32
N ILE A 250 -14.83 11.14 -11.76
CA ILE A 250 -16.01 12.00 -11.91
C ILE A 250 -15.78 13.35 -11.23
N VAL A 251 -15.28 13.36 -9.99
CA VAL A 251 -14.96 14.57 -9.24
C VAL A 251 -13.91 15.39 -9.99
N PHE A 252 -12.84 14.74 -10.45
CA PHE A 252 -11.78 15.39 -11.20
C PHE A 252 -12.27 16.02 -12.51
N ARG A 253 -13.17 15.35 -13.24
CA ARG A 253 -13.79 15.93 -14.45
C ARG A 253 -14.66 17.14 -14.13
N ARG A 254 -15.55 17.06 -13.14
CA ARG A 254 -16.46 18.16 -12.78
C ARG A 254 -15.70 19.40 -12.34
N ARG A 255 -14.61 19.22 -11.61
CA ARG A 255 -13.80 20.32 -11.10
C ARG A 255 -13.00 21.04 -12.19
N ASN A 256 -12.57 20.32 -13.22
CA ASN A 256 -11.83 20.90 -14.35
C ASN A 256 -12.71 21.66 -15.35
N LEU A 257 -14.03 21.44 -15.32
CA LEU A 257 -15.00 22.21 -16.11
C LEU A 257 -15.39 23.54 -15.46
N ARG A 258 -14.98 23.79 -14.20
CA ARG A 258 -15.14 25.05 -13.48
C ARG A 258 -13.88 25.91 -13.59
#